data_AF-A0A2W4LLP8-F1
#
_entry.id   AF-A0A2W4LLP8-F1
#
_cell.length_a   1.000
_cell.length_b   1.000
_cell.length_c   1.000
_cell.angle_alpha   90.00
_cell.angle_beta   90.00
_cell.angle_gamma   90.00
#
_symmetry.space_group_name_H-M   'P 1'
#
loop_
_entity.id
_entity.type
_entity.pdbx_description
1 polymer ?
#
loop_
_entity_poly.entity_id
_entity_poly.type
_entity_poly.pdbx_seq_one_letter_code
_entity_poly.pdbx_strand_id
1 'polypeptide(L)'
;MAPPGAAAREEDHVFQPDPEAIVWRLHLRAGPDAVYELLATDAGRARFWAEEAVERDGAIDFVFPGGLRWRGEILAREPGRLFSVVYYGGSRATFTLADDGAGGTDLTLSDAGVPPADRAEVTAGWVSVLLALKAAADFGVDLRNHDPARTWEQGNRGN
;
A
#
# COMPACT_ATOMS: atom_id res chain seq x y z
N MET A 1 -21.91 3.98 -46.95
CA MET A 1 -21.28 2.67 -47.22
C MET A 1 -19.81 2.80 -46.81
N ALA A 2 -19.40 1.97 -45.84
CA ALA A 2 -18.17 1.95 -45.02
C ALA A 2 -17.84 3.23 -44.19
N PRO A 3 -17.77 3.15 -42.84
CA PRO A 3 -17.33 4.26 -42.01
C PRO A 3 -15.78 4.37 -41.99
N PRO A 4 -15.22 5.58 -41.85
CA PRO A 4 -13.78 5.79 -41.74
C PRO A 4 -13.25 5.17 -40.45
N GLY A 5 -12.18 4.40 -40.59
CA GLY A 5 -11.53 3.66 -39.52
C GLY A 5 -11.07 4.57 -38.39
N ALA A 6 -11.73 4.41 -37.24
CA ALA A 6 -11.13 4.73 -35.97
C ALA A 6 -10.00 3.70 -35.73
N ALA A 7 -8.78 4.04 -36.16
CA ALA A 7 -7.60 3.47 -35.55
C ALA A 7 -7.49 4.05 -34.13
N ALA A 8 -8.33 3.57 -33.22
CA ALA A 8 -8.07 3.71 -31.80
C ALA A 8 -6.82 2.87 -31.52
N ARG A 9 -5.77 3.54 -31.07
CA ARG A 9 -4.50 2.92 -30.68
C ARG A 9 -4.81 1.88 -29.61
N GLU A 10 -4.48 0.61 -29.85
CA GLU A 10 -4.14 -0.31 -28.77
C GLU A 10 -2.87 0.26 -28.14
N GLU A 11 -3.04 1.09 -27.11
CA GLU A 11 -1.96 1.34 -26.18
C GLU A 11 -1.76 0.01 -25.47
N ASP A 12 -0.66 -0.68 -25.78
CA ASP A 12 -0.15 -1.79 -24.99
C ASP A 12 0.08 -1.26 -23.56
N HIS A 13 -0.97 -1.30 -22.75
CA HIS A 13 -0.90 -0.92 -21.34
C HIS A 13 -0.16 -2.04 -20.62
N VAL A 14 1.17 -1.92 -20.61
CA VAL A 14 2.03 -2.75 -19.78
C VAL A 14 1.64 -2.49 -18.32
N PHE A 15 1.15 -3.53 -17.65
CA PHE A 15 0.85 -3.48 -16.22
C PHE A 15 2.15 -3.22 -15.45
N GLN A 16 2.15 -2.22 -14.56
CA GLN A 16 3.37 -1.74 -13.86
C GLN A 16 4.51 -1.38 -14.84
N PRO A 17 4.31 -0.37 -15.71
CA PRO A 17 5.22 -0.09 -16.82
C PRO A 17 6.57 0.51 -16.40
N ASP A 18 6.67 1.03 -15.17
CA ASP A 18 7.90 1.59 -14.63
C ASP A 18 8.81 0.46 -14.09
N PRO A 19 9.99 0.22 -14.68
CA PRO A 19 10.89 -0.84 -14.21
C PRO A 19 11.54 -0.51 -12.85
N GLU A 20 11.59 0.76 -12.45
CA GLU A 20 12.28 1.23 -11.24
C GLU A 20 11.35 1.26 -10.01
N ALA A 21 10.04 1.29 -10.23
CA ALA A 21 9.05 1.35 -9.16
C ALA A 21 7.76 0.59 -9.46
N ILE A 22 7.15 0.03 -8.42
CA ILE A 22 5.75 -0.40 -8.45
C ILE A 22 4.91 0.82 -8.08
N VAL A 23 3.84 1.10 -8.82
CA VAL A 23 2.97 2.25 -8.60
C VAL A 23 1.52 1.82 -8.51
N TRP A 24 0.85 2.28 -7.45
CA TRP A 24 -0.58 2.13 -7.27
C TRP A 24 -1.24 3.48 -6.98
N ARG A 25 -2.47 3.63 -7.45
CA ARG A 25 -3.30 4.80 -7.17
C ARG A 25 -4.61 4.35 -6.53
N LEU A 26 -5.03 5.09 -5.51
CA LEU A 26 -6.21 4.78 -4.72
C LEU A 26 -6.92 6.08 -4.33
N HIS A 27 -8.22 6.16 -4.60
CA HIS A 27 -9.06 7.22 -4.06
C HIS A 27 -9.64 6.80 -2.69
N LEU A 28 -9.61 7.73 -1.74
CA LEU A 28 -10.13 7.60 -0.38
C LEU A 28 -11.15 8.71 -0.12
N ARG A 29 -12.24 8.42 0.57
CA ARG A 29 -13.21 9.43 1.03
C ARG A 29 -12.65 10.23 2.21
N ALA A 30 -11.79 9.62 3.02
CA ALA A 30 -11.10 10.33 4.09
C ALA A 30 -10.15 11.40 3.52
N GLY A 31 -10.10 12.57 4.16
CA GLY A 31 -9.20 13.67 3.76
C GLY A 31 -7.72 13.39 4.10
N PRO A 32 -6.77 14.14 3.52
CA PRO A 32 -5.35 13.79 3.54
C PRO A 32 -4.76 13.68 4.95
N ASP A 33 -5.16 14.55 5.88
CA ASP A 33 -4.68 14.50 7.26
C ASP A 33 -5.11 13.20 7.98
N ALA A 34 -6.36 12.76 7.77
CA ALA A 34 -6.86 11.52 8.38
C ALA A 34 -6.14 10.28 7.81
N VAL A 35 -5.84 10.29 6.50
CA VAL A 35 -5.06 9.24 5.85
C VAL A 35 -3.61 9.27 6.33
N TYR A 36 -3.02 10.46 6.47
CA TYR A 36 -1.67 10.62 7.00
C TYR A 36 -1.56 10.10 8.43
N GLU A 37 -2.52 10.38 9.30
CA GLU A 37 -2.54 9.86 10.68
C GLU A 37 -2.55 8.32 10.72
N LEU A 38 -3.23 7.66 9.77
CA LEU A 38 -3.17 6.20 9.63
C LEU A 38 -1.77 5.69 9.28
N LEU A 39 -1.03 6.43 8.44
CA LEU A 39 0.32 6.05 8.02
C LEU A 39 1.37 6.38 9.10
N ALA A 40 1.23 7.54 9.75
CA ALA A 40 2.28 8.16 10.55
C ALA A 40 2.21 7.81 12.04
N THR A 41 1.14 7.19 12.53
CA THR A 41 1.02 6.81 13.95
C THR A 41 0.98 5.30 14.15
N ASP A 42 1.44 4.85 15.33
CA ASP A 42 1.39 3.44 15.73
C ASP A 42 -0.04 2.90 15.70
N ALA A 43 -0.96 3.64 16.32
CA ALA A 43 -2.37 3.30 16.37
C ALA A 43 -2.99 3.26 14.97
N GLY A 44 -2.59 4.17 14.09
CA GLY A 44 -3.02 4.21 12.69
C GLY A 44 -2.58 2.96 11.92
N ARG A 45 -1.29 2.66 11.95
CA ARG A 45 -0.71 1.52 11.22
C ARG A 45 -1.25 0.19 11.71
N ALA A 46 -1.48 0.07 13.02
CA ALA A 46 -2.07 -1.12 13.63
C ALA A 46 -3.49 -1.42 13.13
N ARG A 47 -4.20 -0.46 12.51
CA ARG A 47 -5.57 -0.67 12.00
C ARG A 47 -5.65 -1.32 10.63
N PHE A 48 -4.55 -1.35 9.86
CA PHE A 48 -4.61 -1.87 8.49
C PHE A 48 -3.32 -2.52 7.99
N TRP A 49 -2.16 -2.15 8.52
CA TRP A 49 -0.88 -2.49 7.91
C TRP A 49 -0.24 -3.72 8.53
N ALA A 50 -0.23 -3.80 9.87
CA ALA A 50 0.45 -4.87 10.61
C ALA A 50 -0.22 -5.09 11.97
N GLU A 51 -0.04 -6.27 12.56
CA GLU A 51 -0.57 -6.59 13.90
C GLU A 51 0.01 -5.63 14.95
N GLU A 52 1.31 -5.29 14.79
CA GLU A 52 1.98 -4.22 15.52
C GLU A 52 2.88 -3.43 14.55
N ALA A 53 2.96 -2.11 14.73
CA ALA A 53 3.80 -1.23 13.91
C ALA A 53 4.27 -0.03 14.75
N VAL A 54 5.06 -0.33 15.78
CA VAL A 54 5.49 0.64 16.80
C VAL A 54 6.70 1.41 16.32
N GLU A 55 6.64 2.73 16.39
CA GLU A 55 7.76 3.60 16.09
C GLU A 55 8.74 3.71 17.26
N ARG A 56 10.02 3.47 16.99
CA ARG A 56 11.13 3.61 17.94
C ARG A 56 12.37 4.12 17.22
N ASP A 57 12.94 5.21 17.71
CA ASP A 57 14.19 5.77 17.20
C ASP A 57 14.16 6.08 15.70
N GLY A 58 13.05 6.63 15.20
CA GLY A 58 12.90 6.98 13.78
C GLY A 58 12.67 5.81 12.83
N ALA A 59 12.44 4.60 13.35
CA ALA A 59 12.09 3.42 12.58
C ALA A 59 10.82 2.77 13.11
N ILE A 60 10.15 1.97 12.29
CA ILE A 60 8.96 1.22 12.65
C ILE A 60 9.32 -0.25 12.82
N ASP A 61 9.02 -0.82 13.98
CA ASP A 61 9.07 -2.25 14.27
C ASP A 61 7.74 -2.88 13.85
N PHE A 62 7.71 -3.48 12.66
CA PHE A 62 6.54 -4.20 12.14
C PHE A 62 6.49 -5.63 12.66
N VAL A 63 5.28 -6.06 13.04
CA VAL A 63 4.91 -7.46 13.28
C VAL A 63 3.77 -7.79 12.32
N PHE A 64 4.08 -8.55 11.28
CA PHE A 64 3.10 -8.96 10.27
C PHE A 64 2.33 -10.22 10.73
N PRO A 65 1.19 -10.54 10.08
CA PRO A 65 0.50 -11.80 10.31
C PRO A 65 1.44 -13.00 10.19
N GLY A 66 1.31 -13.97 11.10
CA GLY A 66 2.24 -15.10 11.21
C GLY A 66 3.51 -14.83 12.04
N GLY A 67 3.68 -13.61 12.56
CA GLY A 67 4.75 -13.26 13.49
C GLY A 67 6.06 -12.83 12.83
N LEU A 68 6.09 -12.68 11.50
CA LEU A 68 7.22 -12.11 10.78
C LEU A 68 7.51 -10.69 11.27
N ARG A 69 8.77 -10.39 11.53
CA ARG A 69 9.22 -9.08 12.04
C ARG A 69 10.11 -8.38 11.04
N TRP A 70 9.91 -7.07 10.90
CA TRP A 70 10.75 -6.21 10.07
C TRP A 70 10.93 -4.86 10.74
N ARG A 71 12.12 -4.27 10.61
CA ARG A 71 12.38 -2.91 11.07
C ARG A 71 12.67 -2.03 9.85
N GLY A 72 11.83 -1.01 9.65
CA GLY A 72 11.92 -0.08 8.53
C GLY A 72 12.20 1.34 8.99
N GLU A 73 13.24 1.98 8.47
CA GLU A 73 13.54 3.39 8.76
C GLU A 73 12.51 4.31 8.12
N ILE A 74 12.06 5.33 8.86
CA ILE A 74 11.21 6.40 8.30
C ILE A 74 12.11 7.36 7.53
N LEU A 75 11.82 7.53 6.25
CA LEU A 75 12.63 8.33 5.33
C LEU A 75 12.12 9.75 5.16
N ALA A 76 10.80 9.95 5.25
CA ALA A 76 10.19 11.27 5.12
C ALA A 76 8.82 11.35 5.80
N ARG A 77 8.52 12.53 6.34
CA ARG A 77 7.29 12.88 7.03
C ARG A 77 6.90 14.31 6.67
N GLU A 78 5.80 14.45 5.94
CA GLU A 78 5.15 15.72 5.65
C GLU A 78 3.66 15.56 5.94
N PRO A 79 3.15 16.09 7.07
CA PRO A 79 1.75 15.96 7.46
C PRO A 79 0.78 16.31 6.32
N GLY A 80 -0.21 15.44 6.12
CA GLY A 80 -1.23 15.59 5.08
C GLY A 80 -0.74 15.43 3.64
N ARG A 81 0.55 15.11 3.41
CA ARG A 81 1.14 15.15 2.06
C ARG A 81 2.02 13.95 1.71
N LEU A 82 2.92 13.54 2.59
CA LEU A 82 3.91 12.52 2.25
C LEU A 82 4.35 11.71 3.47
N PHE A 83 4.38 10.39 3.30
CA PHE A 83 4.99 9.47 4.25
C PHE A 83 5.85 8.46 3.49
N SER A 84 7.10 8.25 3.92
CA SER A 84 8.01 7.31 3.26
C SER A 84 8.77 6.47 4.28
N VAL A 85 8.97 5.18 3.98
CA VAL A 85 9.59 4.20 4.86
C VAL A 85 10.41 3.18 4.04
N VAL A 86 11.50 2.69 4.62
CA VAL A 86 12.18 1.49 4.13
C VAL A 86 11.29 0.28 4.44
N TYR A 87 10.73 -0.32 3.40
CA TYR A 87 9.80 -1.41 3.53
C TYR A 87 10.49 -2.77 3.46
N TYR A 88 9.71 -3.83 3.64
CA TYR A 88 10.18 -5.20 3.68
C TYR A 88 11.01 -5.54 2.44
N GLY A 89 12.19 -6.14 2.64
CA GLY A 89 13.15 -6.42 1.56
C GLY A 89 14.07 -5.24 1.20
N GLY A 90 13.96 -4.11 1.92
CA GLY A 90 14.84 -2.95 1.74
C GLY A 90 14.39 -1.97 0.64
N SER A 91 13.20 -2.18 0.06
CA SER A 91 12.61 -1.24 -0.89
C SER A 91 12.14 0.04 -0.20
N ARG A 92 11.89 1.10 -0.98
CA ARG A 92 11.36 2.36 -0.47
C ARG A 92 9.90 2.50 -0.85
N ALA A 93 9.02 2.37 0.14
CA ALA A 93 7.61 2.66 0.00
C ALA A 93 7.34 4.15 0.31
N THR A 94 6.72 4.86 -0.62
CA THR A 94 6.35 6.27 -0.50
C THR A 94 4.86 6.44 -0.82
N PHE A 95 4.15 7.06 0.13
CA PHE A 95 2.75 7.43 0.01
C PHE A 95 2.68 8.94 -0.17
N THR A 96 2.19 9.37 -1.32
CA THR A 96 1.90 10.77 -1.62
C THR A 96 0.40 10.99 -1.57
N LEU A 97 -0.03 12.01 -0.85
CA LEU A 97 -1.43 12.35 -0.61
C LEU A 97 -1.74 13.69 -1.27
N ALA A 98 -2.79 13.73 -2.07
CA ALA A 98 -3.33 14.95 -2.66
C ALA A 98 -4.82 15.07 -2.30
N ASP A 99 -5.26 16.28 -1.98
CA ASP A 99 -6.69 16.58 -1.82
C ASP A 99 -7.42 16.38 -3.17
N ASP A 100 -8.57 15.72 -3.15
CA ASP A 100 -9.37 15.45 -4.35
C ASP A 100 -10.29 16.63 -4.77
N GLY A 101 -10.28 17.72 -4.01
CA GLY A 101 -11.14 18.90 -4.16
C GLY A 101 -12.53 18.76 -3.56
N ALA A 102 -12.86 17.59 -2.99
CA ALA A 102 -14.16 17.24 -2.41
C ALA A 102 -14.05 16.74 -0.95
N GLY A 103 -12.88 16.91 -0.32
CA GLY A 103 -12.59 16.50 1.06
C GLY A 103 -12.09 15.06 1.20
N GLY A 104 -11.86 14.36 0.09
CA GLY A 104 -11.19 13.07 0.03
C GLY A 104 -9.71 13.19 -0.34
N THR A 105 -9.09 12.04 -0.63
CA THR A 105 -7.66 11.93 -0.94
C THR A 105 -7.43 11.09 -2.18
N ASP A 106 -6.67 11.63 -3.13
CA ASP A 106 -5.98 10.85 -4.17
C ASP A 106 -4.62 10.42 -3.62
N LEU A 107 -4.52 9.14 -3.26
CA LEU A 107 -3.29 8.53 -2.77
C LEU A 107 -2.52 7.89 -3.94
N THR A 108 -1.23 8.19 -4.03
CA THR A 108 -0.28 7.46 -4.88
C THR A 108 0.73 6.74 -3.99
N LEU A 109 0.81 5.43 -4.14
CA LEU A 109 1.87 4.60 -3.57
C LEU A 109 2.92 4.34 -4.65
N SER A 110 4.18 4.54 -4.32
CA SER A 110 5.34 4.09 -5.10
C SER A 110 6.23 3.22 -4.23
N ASP A 111 6.64 2.05 -4.71
CA ASP A 111 7.61 1.18 -4.07
C ASP A 111 8.82 0.97 -4.98
N ALA A 112 9.93 1.62 -4.64
CA ALA A 112 11.14 1.68 -5.46
C ALA A 112 12.25 0.77 -4.93
N GLY A 113 13.06 0.22 -5.83
CA GLY A 113 14.17 -0.67 -5.46
C GLY A 113 13.75 -2.11 -5.16
N VAL A 114 12.54 -2.51 -5.57
CA VAL A 114 12.08 -3.91 -5.49
C VAL A 114 12.84 -4.76 -6.54
N PRO A 115 13.52 -5.85 -6.13
CA PRO A 115 14.21 -6.73 -7.07
C PRO A 115 13.27 -7.27 -8.15
N PRO A 116 13.71 -7.40 -9.42
CA PRO A 116 12.85 -7.88 -10.51
C PRO A 116 12.15 -9.22 -10.25
N ALA A 117 12.82 -10.13 -9.52
CA ALA A 117 12.28 -11.44 -9.17
C ALA A 117 11.07 -11.36 -8.23
N ASP A 118 11.01 -10.35 -7.38
CA ASP A 118 9.99 -10.20 -6.34
C ASP A 118 8.85 -9.27 -6.77
N ARG A 119 9.02 -8.54 -7.88
CA ARG A 119 8.08 -7.49 -8.33
C ARG A 119 6.65 -7.98 -8.47
N ALA A 120 6.42 -9.19 -9.01
CA ALA A 120 5.08 -9.71 -9.20
C ALA A 120 4.35 -9.94 -7.87
N GLU A 121 5.05 -10.55 -6.90
CA GLU A 121 4.52 -10.82 -5.56
C GLU A 121 4.29 -9.52 -4.79
N VAL A 122 5.28 -8.62 -4.77
CA VAL A 122 5.17 -7.32 -4.09
C VAL A 122 4.03 -6.47 -4.68
N THR A 123 3.87 -6.51 -6.00
CA THR A 123 2.75 -5.81 -6.67
C THR A 123 1.40 -6.29 -6.15
N ALA A 124 1.21 -7.61 -6.03
CA ALA A 124 -0.02 -8.19 -5.49
C ALA A 124 -0.19 -7.93 -3.98
N GLY A 125 0.91 -7.99 -3.22
CA GLY A 125 0.93 -7.70 -1.78
C GLY A 125 0.42 -6.29 -1.48
N TRP A 126 0.85 -5.30 -2.25
CA TRP A 126 0.40 -3.92 -2.08
C TRP A 126 -1.12 -3.74 -2.26
N VAL A 127 -1.77 -4.52 -3.14
CA VAL A 127 -3.23 -4.48 -3.27
C VAL A 127 -3.90 -4.83 -1.96
N SER A 128 -3.41 -5.85 -1.25
CA SER A 128 -3.97 -6.25 0.05
C SER A 128 -3.83 -5.16 1.10
N VAL A 129 -2.67 -4.50 1.17
CA VAL A 129 -2.42 -3.38 2.09
C VAL A 129 -3.30 -2.18 1.75
N LEU A 130 -3.42 -1.82 0.46
CA LEU A 130 -4.22 -0.68 0.00
C LEU A 130 -5.73 -0.90 0.22
N LEU A 131 -6.23 -2.12 0.04
CA LEU A 131 -7.63 -2.44 0.35
C LEU A 131 -7.90 -2.35 1.85
N ALA A 132 -6.99 -2.84 2.70
CA ALA A 132 -7.10 -2.69 4.14
C ALA A 132 -7.05 -1.20 4.55
N LEU A 133 -6.15 -0.40 3.95
CA LEU A 133 -6.09 1.04 4.18
C LEU A 133 -7.40 1.72 3.82
N LYS A 134 -7.98 1.40 2.65
CA LYS A 134 -9.28 1.95 2.24
C LYS A 134 -10.38 1.60 3.25
N ALA A 135 -10.44 0.34 3.69
CA ALA A 135 -11.44 -0.10 4.65
C ALA A 135 -11.30 0.63 5.99
N ALA A 136 -10.08 0.79 6.49
CA ALA A 136 -9.81 1.47 7.75
C ALA A 136 -10.09 2.98 7.65
N ALA A 137 -9.68 3.63 6.56
CA ALA A 137 -9.83 5.06 6.34
C ALA A 137 -11.29 5.46 6.09
N ASP A 138 -11.96 4.77 5.17
CA ASP A 138 -13.30 5.16 4.75
C ASP A 138 -14.36 4.61 5.70
N PHE A 139 -14.21 3.37 6.17
CA PHE A 139 -15.28 2.66 6.87
C PHE A 139 -14.95 2.33 8.32
N GLY A 140 -13.71 2.54 8.77
CA GLY A 140 -13.28 2.14 10.11
C GLY A 140 -13.27 0.62 10.32
N VAL A 141 -13.18 -0.16 9.23
CA VAL A 141 -13.23 -1.63 9.24
C VAL A 141 -11.84 -2.20 9.03
N ASP A 142 -11.54 -3.29 9.74
CA ASP A 142 -10.35 -4.11 9.52
C ASP A 142 -10.69 -5.29 8.62
N LEU A 143 -9.99 -5.44 7.49
CA LEU A 143 -10.18 -6.53 6.54
C LEU A 143 -9.18 -7.67 6.69
N ARG A 144 -8.25 -7.56 7.64
CA ARG A 144 -7.21 -8.58 7.82
C ARG A 144 -7.81 -9.84 8.44
N ASN A 145 -7.21 -10.97 8.09
CA ASN A 145 -7.71 -12.28 8.47
C ASN A 145 -7.58 -12.57 9.98
N HIS A 146 -6.54 -12.05 10.64
CA HIS A 146 -6.17 -12.28 12.06
C HIS A 146 -6.14 -13.75 12.54
N ASP A 147 -6.36 -14.72 11.65
CA ASP A 147 -6.33 -16.14 11.96
C ASP A 147 -4.95 -16.72 11.58
N PRO A 148 -4.05 -16.97 12.55
CA PRO A 148 -2.73 -17.55 12.29
C PRO A 148 -2.81 -19.01 11.81
N ALA A 149 -3.96 -19.67 11.95
CA ALA A 149 -4.22 -21.01 11.44
C ALA A 149 -4.80 -21.02 10.01
N ARG A 150 -4.90 -19.86 9.36
CA ARG A 150 -5.35 -19.69 7.96
C ARG A 150 -4.48 -18.69 7.22
N THR A 151 -3.19 -19.01 7.10
CA THR A 151 -2.23 -18.17 6.37
C THR A 151 -2.04 -18.65 4.94
N TRP A 152 -1.60 -17.74 4.06
CA TRP A 152 -1.29 -18.07 2.66
C TRP A 152 -0.25 -19.19 2.53
N GLU A 153 0.71 -19.27 3.46
CA GLU A 153 1.77 -20.29 3.49
C GLU A 153 1.25 -21.72 3.73
N GLN A 154 0.07 -21.86 4.34
CA GLN A 154 -0.52 -23.18 4.59
C GLN A 154 -1.10 -23.80 3.31
N GLY A 155 -1.20 -23.02 2.24
CA GLY A 155 -1.89 -23.36 1.00
C GLY A 155 -3.39 -23.52 1.23
N ASN A 156 -4.21 -23.20 0.23
CA ASN A 156 -5.61 -23.66 0.23
C ASN A 156 -5.61 -25.19 0.06
N ARG A 157 -5.30 -25.94 1.12
CA ARG A 157 -5.63 -27.35 1.18
C ARG A 157 -7.15 -27.41 1.34
N GLY A 158 -7.82 -27.53 0.21
CA GLY A 158 -9.25 -27.79 0.14
C GLY A 158 -9.60 -28.97 1.05
N ASN A 159 -10.65 -28.76 1.82
CA ASN A 159 -11.39 -29.85 2.46
C ASN A 159 -12.53 -30.27 1.53
#